data_AF-A0A117QWV4-F1
#
_entry.id   AF-A0A117QWV4-F1
#
_cell.length_a   1.000
_cell.length_b   1.000
_cell.length_c   1.000
_cell.angle_alpha   90.00
_cell.angle_beta   90.00
_cell.angle_gamma   90.00
#
_symmetry.space_group_name_H-M   'P 1'
#
loop_
_entity.id
_entity.type
_entity.pdbx_description
1 polymer ?
#
loop_
_entity_poly.entity_id
_entity_poly.type
_entity_poly.pdbx_seq_one_letter_code
_entity_poly.pdbx_strand_id
1 'polypeptide(L)'
;MHDTLTAAPRPYDADSPLAHLLDMVQAVGQPTEDEQRDDAVTAAAHHVYNAYPDTLAKVLYAMDWIGHPALHSPGFAFEPAATAWLDGGLWLHHTLRLSEADGAVDVLTLIVPCTCGRGYTDIVLDCEDMLIEILAVLRPTHGKSVHDDRHGDCRTVRPVAPLGRPLAVV
;
A
#
# COMPACT_ATOMS: atom_id res chain seq x y z
N MET A 1 30.90 -40.76 17.31
CA MET A 1 29.64 -41.51 17.12
C MET A 1 28.52 -40.60 17.63
N HIS A 2 27.87 -39.88 16.72
CA HIS A 2 26.69 -39.09 17.03
C HIS A 2 25.55 -39.68 16.21
N ASP A 3 24.66 -40.38 16.90
CA ASP A 3 23.39 -40.83 16.35
C ASP A 3 22.49 -39.61 16.17
N THR A 4 22.28 -39.23 14.92
CA THR A 4 21.22 -38.31 14.55
C THR A 4 19.91 -39.10 14.55
N LEU A 5 19.18 -39.05 15.66
CA LEU A 5 17.82 -39.57 15.76
C LEU A 5 16.89 -38.68 14.91
N THR A 6 16.89 -38.89 13.60
CA THR A 6 15.81 -38.41 12.73
C THR A 6 14.63 -39.34 12.93
N ALA A 7 13.84 -39.09 13.98
CA ALA A 7 12.56 -39.77 14.14
C ALA A 7 11.70 -39.44 12.91
N ALA A 8 11.28 -40.47 12.17
CA ALA A 8 10.33 -40.29 11.07
C ALA A 8 9.06 -39.60 11.62
N PRO A 9 8.51 -38.58 10.94
CA PRO A 9 7.30 -37.91 11.39
C PRO A 9 6.20 -38.97 11.55
N ARG A 10 5.65 -39.07 12.76
CA ARG A 10 4.51 -39.95 13.00
C ARG A 10 3.31 -39.41 12.22
N PRO A 11 2.56 -40.26 11.51
CA PRO A 11 1.30 -39.83 10.90
C PRO A 11 0.37 -39.30 12.00
N TYR A 12 -0.30 -38.19 11.71
CA TYR A 12 -1.30 -37.60 12.59
C TYR A 12 -2.61 -38.39 12.50
N ASP A 13 -3.37 -38.39 13.59
CA ASP A 13 -4.72 -38.96 13.61
C ASP A 13 -5.68 -38.08 12.80
N ALA A 14 -6.62 -38.70 12.08
CA ALA A 14 -7.60 -38.02 11.24
C ALA A 14 -8.56 -37.13 12.07
N ASP A 15 -8.79 -37.47 13.35
CA ASP A 15 -9.60 -36.69 14.29
C ASP A 15 -8.75 -35.77 15.18
N SER A 16 -7.46 -35.60 14.87
CA SER A 16 -6.59 -34.72 15.66
C SER A 16 -6.86 -33.24 15.36
N PRO A 17 -6.57 -32.32 16.31
CA PRO A 17 -6.62 -30.89 16.05
C PRO A 17 -5.79 -30.46 14.82
N LEU A 18 -4.67 -31.14 14.53
CA LEU A 18 -3.86 -30.85 13.35
C LEU A 18 -4.58 -31.23 12.05
N ALA A 19 -5.27 -32.38 12.00
CA ALA A 19 -6.07 -32.76 10.84
C ALA A 19 -7.18 -31.74 10.57
N HIS A 20 -7.88 -31.31 11.62
CA HIS A 20 -8.89 -30.25 11.50
C HIS A 20 -8.32 -28.92 11.00
N LEU A 21 -7.15 -28.50 11.49
CA LEU A 21 -6.49 -27.28 11.00
C LEU A 21 -6.06 -27.39 9.54
N LEU A 22 -5.57 -28.55 9.10
CA LEU A 22 -5.20 -28.78 7.70
C LEU A 22 -6.42 -28.77 6.77
N ASP A 23 -7.52 -29.39 7.20
CA ASP A 23 -8.80 -29.35 6.48
C ASP A 23 -9.35 -27.91 6.40
N MET A 24 -9.25 -27.15 7.48
CA MET A 24 -9.61 -25.73 7.48
C MET A 24 -8.75 -24.94 6.49
N VAL A 25 -7.43 -25.13 6.48
CA VAL A 25 -6.53 -24.46 5.52
C VAL A 25 -6.88 -24.83 4.08
N GLN A 26 -7.28 -26.07 3.80
CA GLN A 26 -7.75 -26.47 2.47
C GLN A 26 -9.12 -25.85 2.11
N ALA A 27 -9.96 -25.58 3.11
CA ALA A 27 -11.27 -24.95 2.93
C ALA A 27 -11.20 -23.42 2.84
N VAL A 28 -10.13 -22.79 3.34
CA VAL A 28 -9.89 -21.34 3.22
C VAL A 28 -9.59 -21.04 1.75
N GLY A 29 -10.56 -20.44 1.08
CA GLY A 29 -10.37 -19.89 -0.27
C GLY A 29 -9.40 -18.71 -0.27
N GLN A 30 -9.05 -18.24 -1.46
CA GLN A 30 -8.35 -16.97 -1.57
C GLN A 30 -9.24 -15.82 -1.08
N PRO A 31 -8.68 -14.79 -0.43
CA PRO A 31 -9.44 -13.61 -0.02
C PRO A 31 -10.18 -13.01 -1.23
N THR A 32 -11.45 -12.69 -1.03
CA THR A 32 -12.26 -11.95 -2.00
C THR A 32 -11.70 -10.55 -2.20
N GLU A 33 -12.07 -9.89 -3.32
CA GLU A 33 -11.63 -8.50 -3.54
C GLU A 33 -12.09 -7.55 -2.43
N ASP A 34 -13.29 -7.75 -1.87
CA ASP A 34 -13.80 -6.92 -0.78
C ASP A 34 -12.99 -7.13 0.50
N GLU A 35 -12.67 -8.37 0.86
CA GLU A 35 -11.77 -8.67 1.98
C GLU A 35 -10.39 -8.04 1.76
N GLN A 36 -9.83 -8.11 0.54
CA GLN A 36 -8.55 -7.48 0.22
C GLN A 36 -8.59 -5.96 0.38
N ARG A 37 -9.68 -5.30 -0.03
CA ARG A 37 -9.85 -3.84 0.14
C ARG A 37 -9.90 -3.47 1.63
N ASP A 38 -10.69 -4.20 2.40
CA ASP A 38 -10.87 -3.94 3.84
C ASP A 38 -9.58 -4.22 4.63
N ASP A 39 -8.87 -5.30 4.29
CA ASP A 39 -7.57 -5.64 4.88
C ASP A 39 -6.52 -4.58 4.54
N ALA A 40 -6.48 -4.09 3.29
CA ALA A 40 -5.55 -3.05 2.89
C ALA A 40 -5.79 -1.72 3.62
N VAL A 41 -7.06 -1.32 3.79
CA VAL A 41 -7.44 -0.14 4.59
C VAL A 41 -6.99 -0.30 6.04
N THR A 42 -7.26 -1.48 6.62
CA THR A 42 -6.90 -1.78 8.01
C THR A 42 -5.39 -1.75 8.19
N ALA A 43 -4.64 -2.37 7.28
CA ALA A 43 -3.18 -2.37 7.29
C ALA A 43 -2.60 -0.95 7.19
N ALA A 44 -3.11 -0.14 6.26
CA ALA A 44 -2.65 1.24 6.09
C ALA A 44 -2.91 2.11 7.32
N ALA A 45 -4.12 2.03 7.89
CA ALA A 45 -4.49 2.77 9.09
C ALA A 45 -3.64 2.34 10.29
N HIS A 46 -3.42 1.03 10.45
CA HIS A 46 -2.57 0.48 11.51
C HIS A 46 -1.10 0.89 11.34
N HIS A 47 -0.57 0.86 10.12
CA HIS A 47 0.79 1.30 9.82
C HIS A 47 0.98 2.78 10.17
N VAL A 48 0.08 3.66 9.72
CA VAL A 48 0.13 5.08 10.05
C VAL A 48 0.03 5.34 11.55
N TYR A 49 -0.86 4.63 12.25
CA TYR A 49 -1.01 4.76 13.70
C TYR A 49 0.29 4.46 14.45
N ASN A 50 1.04 3.44 14.01
CA ASN A 50 2.25 2.99 14.71
C ASN A 50 3.51 3.72 14.26
N ALA A 51 3.69 3.95 12.96
CA ALA A 51 4.91 4.50 12.38
C ALA A 51 4.92 6.03 12.30
N TYR A 52 3.74 6.67 12.33
CA TYR A 52 3.56 8.12 12.22
C TYR A 52 2.62 8.68 13.30
N PRO A 53 2.86 8.34 14.59
CA PRO A 53 1.93 8.64 15.68
C PRO A 53 1.77 10.15 15.94
N ASP A 54 2.82 10.94 15.67
CA ASP A 54 2.84 12.36 15.98
C ASP A 54 2.40 13.26 14.82
N THR A 55 2.26 12.68 13.62
CA THR A 55 1.91 13.37 12.38
C THR A 55 0.64 12.80 11.76
N LEU A 56 0.74 11.80 10.89
CA LEU A 56 -0.38 11.27 10.09
C LEU A 56 -1.49 10.70 10.97
N ALA A 57 -1.16 10.00 12.05
CA ALA A 57 -2.14 9.39 12.95
C ALA A 57 -3.07 10.42 13.63
N LYS A 58 -2.67 11.69 13.69
CA LYS A 58 -3.48 12.76 14.28
C LYS A 58 -4.49 13.36 13.30
N VAL A 59 -4.32 13.12 12.00
CA VAL A 59 -5.10 13.78 10.93
C VAL A 59 -5.79 12.81 9.99
N LEU A 60 -5.41 11.52 10.02
CA LEU A 60 -6.04 10.45 9.24
C LEU A 60 -6.69 9.42 10.16
N TYR A 61 -7.91 9.05 9.80
CA TYR A 61 -8.68 7.96 10.37
C TYR A 61 -8.81 6.83 9.35
N ALA A 62 -9.19 5.63 9.82
CA ALA A 62 -9.39 4.48 8.95
C ALA A 62 -10.38 4.76 7.80
N MET A 63 -11.40 5.59 8.04
CA MET A 63 -12.41 5.97 7.04
C MET A 63 -11.90 6.92 5.94
N ASP A 64 -10.72 7.51 6.10
CA ASP A 64 -10.11 8.39 5.09
C ASP A 64 -9.35 7.60 4.01
N TRP A 65 -9.17 6.30 4.23
CA TRP A 65 -8.53 5.37 3.30
C TRP A 65 -9.54 4.71 2.38
N ILE A 66 -9.12 4.48 1.14
CA ILE A 66 -9.85 3.71 0.14
C ILE A 66 -8.98 2.52 -0.25
N GLY A 67 -9.50 1.31 -0.04
CA GLY A 67 -8.83 0.06 -0.39
C GLY A 67 -8.97 -0.29 -1.86
N HIS A 68 -7.95 -0.95 -2.39
CA HIS A 68 -7.85 -1.45 -3.76
C HIS A 68 -7.42 -2.92 -3.72
N PRO A 69 -8.10 -3.82 -4.44
CA PRO A 69 -7.73 -5.22 -4.45
C PRO A 69 -6.45 -5.43 -5.27
N ALA A 70 -5.86 -6.61 -5.15
CA ALA A 70 -4.74 -6.99 -5.97
C ALA A 70 -5.12 -6.97 -7.47
N LEU A 71 -4.27 -6.38 -8.31
CA LEU A 71 -4.47 -6.36 -9.76
C LEU A 71 -3.48 -7.30 -10.44
N HIS A 72 -4.01 -8.38 -11.01
CA HIS A 72 -3.23 -9.38 -11.73
C HIS A 72 -3.49 -9.28 -13.23
N SER A 73 -2.43 -9.14 -14.00
CA SER A 73 -2.48 -9.11 -15.47
C SER A 73 -1.21 -9.74 -16.05
N PRO A 74 -1.24 -10.26 -17.29
CA PRO A 74 -0.03 -10.77 -17.92
C PRO A 74 1.10 -9.74 -17.93
N GLY A 75 2.17 -10.01 -17.16
CA GLY A 75 3.35 -9.16 -17.07
C GLY A 75 3.34 -8.12 -15.94
N PHE A 76 2.28 -8.02 -15.13
CA PHE A 76 2.28 -7.22 -13.91
C PHE A 76 1.35 -7.78 -12.84
N ALA A 77 1.81 -7.76 -11.59
CA ALA A 77 1.01 -8.06 -10.41
C ALA A 77 1.18 -6.91 -9.42
N PHE A 78 0.07 -6.34 -8.99
CA PHE A 78 0.02 -5.36 -7.91
C PHE A 78 -0.65 -6.00 -6.71
N GLU A 79 0.00 -5.88 -5.55
CA GLU A 79 -0.57 -6.28 -4.27
C GLU A 79 -1.77 -5.39 -3.92
N PRO A 80 -2.64 -5.84 -2.99
CA PRO A 80 -3.64 -4.96 -2.41
C PRO A 80 -2.99 -3.69 -1.85
N ALA A 81 -3.70 -2.58 -1.97
CA ALA A 81 -3.20 -1.27 -1.61
C ALA A 81 -4.30 -0.40 -1.03
N ALA A 82 -3.94 0.64 -0.31
CA ALA A 82 -4.89 1.64 0.14
C ALA A 82 -4.37 3.04 -0.16
N THR A 83 -5.28 3.97 -0.43
CA THR A 83 -4.94 5.37 -0.71
C THR A 83 -5.72 6.32 0.16
N ALA A 84 -5.09 7.39 0.64
CA ALA A 84 -5.74 8.47 1.38
C ALA A 84 -5.43 9.83 0.73
N TRP A 85 -6.43 10.71 0.69
CA TRP A 85 -6.30 12.07 0.17
C TRP A 85 -5.97 13.05 1.29
N LEU A 86 -4.91 13.85 1.12
CA LEU A 86 -4.46 14.84 2.11
C LEU A 86 -4.83 16.29 1.73
N ASP A 87 -5.70 16.47 0.75
CA ASP A 87 -5.96 17.76 0.10
C ASP A 87 -4.76 18.34 -0.67
N GLY A 88 -4.98 19.45 -1.40
CA GLY A 88 -3.92 20.21 -2.06
C GLY A 88 -3.22 19.50 -3.23
N GLY A 89 -3.72 18.35 -3.67
CA GLY A 89 -3.06 17.50 -4.67
C GLY A 89 -2.34 16.29 -4.08
N LEU A 90 -2.26 16.16 -2.76
CA LEU A 90 -1.40 15.17 -2.12
C LEU A 90 -2.16 13.90 -1.78
N TRP A 91 -1.57 12.76 -2.13
CA TRP A 91 -2.10 11.44 -1.80
C TRP A 91 -1.07 10.64 -1.01
N LEU A 92 -1.55 9.77 -0.14
CA LEU A 92 -0.80 8.64 0.37
C LEU A 92 -1.21 7.39 -0.38
N HIS A 93 -0.23 6.54 -0.65
CA HIS A 93 -0.41 5.19 -1.15
C HIS A 93 0.33 4.23 -0.22
N HIS A 94 -0.41 3.31 0.38
CA HIS A 94 0.12 2.24 1.21
C HIS A 94 -0.02 0.91 0.46
N THR A 95 1.01 0.08 0.53
CA THR A 95 0.98 -1.30 0.04
C THR A 95 1.89 -2.17 0.89
N LEU A 96 1.57 -3.45 1.00
CA LEU A 96 2.45 -4.45 1.61
C LEU A 96 3.34 -5.05 0.53
N ARG A 97 4.65 -4.82 0.60
CA ARG A 97 5.61 -5.50 -0.26
C ARG A 97 6.02 -6.81 0.38
N LEU A 98 5.75 -7.92 -0.32
CA LEU A 98 6.22 -9.23 0.07
C LEU A 98 7.61 -9.47 -0.54
N SER A 99 8.60 -9.70 0.31
CA SER A 99 9.94 -10.12 -0.09
C SER A 99 10.31 -11.42 0.62
N GLU A 100 11.03 -12.31 -0.07
CA GLU A 100 11.50 -13.57 0.53
C GLU A 100 12.51 -13.34 1.66
N ALA A 101 13.23 -12.22 1.63
CA ALA A 101 14.30 -11.91 2.59
C ALA A 101 13.78 -11.22 3.86
N ASP A 102 12.82 -10.31 3.71
CA ASP A 102 12.38 -9.39 4.77
C ASP A 102 10.92 -9.63 5.20
N GLY A 103 10.23 -10.57 4.53
CA GLY A 103 8.82 -10.86 4.78
C GLY A 103 7.90 -9.76 4.21
N ALA A 104 6.78 -9.54 4.89
CA ALA A 104 5.83 -8.49 4.53
C ALA A 104 6.28 -7.16 5.12
N VAL A 105 6.55 -6.17 4.27
CA VAL A 105 6.99 -4.83 4.67
C VAL A 105 5.94 -3.81 4.22
N ASP A 106 5.46 -3.01 5.17
CA ASP A 106 4.63 -1.85 4.87
C ASP A 106 5.43 -0.80 4.11
N VAL A 107 4.90 -0.36 2.98
CA VAL A 107 5.48 0.74 2.19
C VAL A 107 4.45 1.85 2.08
N LEU A 108 4.79 3.00 2.66
CA LEU A 108 4.00 4.22 2.52
C LEU A 108 4.68 5.15 1.52
N THR A 109 3.92 5.66 0.56
CA THR A 109 4.41 6.57 -0.47
C THR A 109 3.57 7.83 -0.49
N LEU A 110 4.24 8.98 -0.39
CA LEU A 110 3.63 10.29 -0.56
C LEU A 110 3.71 10.68 -2.04
N ILE A 111 2.55 10.91 -2.65
CA ILE A 111 2.42 11.34 -4.04
C ILE A 111 2.06 12.83 -4.04
N VAL A 112 2.97 13.65 -4.58
CA VAL A 112 2.86 15.11 -4.52
C VAL A 112 2.82 15.73 -5.91
N PRO A 113 2.03 16.79 -6.13
CA PRO A 113 2.00 17.50 -7.40
C PRO A 113 3.34 18.21 -7.63
N CYS A 114 3.83 18.20 -8.86
CA CYS A 114 5.06 18.93 -9.19
C CYS A 114 4.78 20.41 -9.50
N THR A 115 5.68 21.31 -9.11
CA THR A 115 5.61 22.74 -9.45
C THR A 115 5.65 22.98 -10.97
N CYS A 116 6.14 22.01 -11.75
CA CYS A 116 6.11 22.02 -13.22
C CYS A 116 4.67 22.01 -13.79
N GLY A 117 3.68 21.57 -13.00
CA GLY A 117 2.27 21.40 -13.42
C GLY A 117 2.02 20.24 -14.38
N ARG A 118 3.00 19.37 -14.63
CA ARG A 118 2.94 18.29 -15.63
C ARG A 118 2.62 16.91 -15.04
N GLY A 119 2.43 16.81 -13.72
CA GLY A 119 2.07 15.56 -13.04
C GLY A 119 2.58 15.53 -11.60
N TYR A 120 2.98 14.35 -11.14
CA TYR A 120 3.27 14.06 -9.73
C TYR A 120 4.67 13.47 -9.54
N THR A 121 5.15 13.52 -8.31
CA THR A 121 6.34 12.82 -7.84
C THR A 121 5.92 11.91 -6.70
N ASP A 122 6.40 10.68 -6.70
CA ASP A 122 6.26 9.71 -5.62
C ASP A 122 7.51 9.72 -4.72
N ILE A 123 7.29 9.73 -3.40
CA ILE A 123 8.35 9.72 -2.40
C ILE A 123 8.01 8.62 -1.40
N VAL A 124 8.81 7.57 -1.37
CA VAL A 124 8.68 6.51 -0.35
C VAL A 124 9.09 7.09 1.01
N LEU A 125 8.25 6.86 2.02
CA LEU A 125 8.47 7.33 3.38
C LEU A 125 8.98 6.17 4.23
N ASP A 126 10.21 6.30 4.74
CA ASP A 126 10.84 5.28 5.57
C ASP A 126 10.48 5.46 7.06
N CYS A 127 10.23 6.70 7.50
CA CYS A 127 9.90 7.02 8.89
C CYS A 127 9.21 8.39 9.04
N GLU A 128 8.72 8.66 10.24
CA GLU A 128 8.07 9.94 10.58
C GLU A 128 9.00 11.15 10.44
N ASP A 129 10.27 11.03 10.84
CA ASP A 129 11.24 12.13 10.70
C ASP A 129 11.40 12.53 9.22
N MET A 130 11.48 11.56 8.31
CA MET A 130 11.54 11.80 6.87
C MET A 130 10.31 12.54 6.36
N LEU A 131 9.11 12.15 6.82
CA LEU A 131 7.89 12.87 6.48
C LEU A 131 7.95 14.33 6.93
N ILE A 132 8.40 14.61 8.16
CA ILE A 132 8.52 15.97 8.69
C ILE A 132 9.48 16.80 7.83
N GLU A 133 10.64 16.24 7.46
CA GLU A 133 11.61 16.89 6.58
C GLU A 133 11.01 17.21 5.21
N ILE A 134 10.33 16.24 4.59
CA ILE A 134 9.65 16.43 3.29
C ILE A 134 8.58 17.52 3.40
N LEU A 135 7.72 17.49 4.42
CA LEU A 135 6.68 18.50 4.60
C LEU A 135 7.28 19.90 4.82
N ALA A 136 8.43 20.02 5.50
CA ALA A 136 9.15 21.28 5.63
C ALA A 136 9.64 21.79 4.27
N VAL A 137 10.13 20.91 3.39
CA VAL A 137 10.56 21.24 2.02
C VAL A 137 9.37 21.62 1.12
N LEU A 138 8.22 20.97 1.29
CA LEU A 138 7.00 21.24 0.50
C LEU A 138 6.24 22.48 0.97
N ARG A 139 6.46 22.94 2.20
CA ARG A 139 5.72 24.07 2.78
C ARG A 139 5.81 25.36 1.96
N PRO A 140 6.98 25.81 1.45
CA PRO A 140 7.09 27.05 0.68
C PRO A 140 6.34 27.01 -0.66
N THR A 141 6.10 25.82 -1.19
CA THR A 141 5.42 25.59 -2.48
C THR A 141 3.96 25.17 -2.31
N HIS A 142 3.43 25.26 -1.09
CA HIS A 142 2.08 24.84 -0.72
C HIS A 142 1.80 23.38 -1.09
N GLY A 143 2.73 22.47 -0.78
CA GLY A 143 2.55 21.03 -0.97
C GLY A 143 3.08 20.48 -2.31
N LYS A 144 3.80 21.28 -3.10
CA LYS A 144 4.27 20.87 -4.44
C LYS A 144 5.77 20.53 -4.45
N SER A 145 6.17 19.42 -5.07
CA SER A 145 7.59 19.12 -5.25
C SER A 145 8.23 20.08 -6.25
N VAL A 146 9.42 20.59 -5.93
CA VAL A 146 10.22 21.35 -6.90
C VAL A 146 10.66 20.38 -8.00
N HIS A 147 10.47 20.78 -9.25
CA HIS A 147 10.94 20.00 -10.39
C HIS A 147 12.46 19.93 -10.39
N ASP A 148 13.00 18.70 -10.35
CA ASP A 148 14.42 18.43 -10.55
C ASP A 148 14.59 17.51 -11.77
N ASP A 149 15.20 18.03 -12.83
CA ASP A 149 15.46 17.30 -14.07
C ASP A 149 16.38 16.07 -13.86
N ARG A 150 17.07 15.99 -12.70
CA ARG A 150 17.96 14.87 -12.36
C ARG A 150 17.23 13.65 -11.81
N HIS A 151 16.05 13.83 -11.20
CA HIS A 151 15.31 12.76 -10.51
C HIS A 151 14.20 12.12 -11.36
N GLY A 152 14.10 12.50 -12.64
CA GLY A 152 13.14 11.90 -13.57
C GLY A 152 11.89 12.75 -13.79
N ASP A 153 11.28 12.54 -14.95
CA ASP A 153 10.19 13.32 -15.51
C ASP A 153 8.98 13.34 -14.55
N CYS A 154 8.49 14.53 -14.16
CA CYS A 154 7.28 14.73 -13.34
C CYS A 154 5.98 14.23 -14.02
N ARG A 155 6.07 13.33 -15.02
CA ARG A 155 5.02 12.87 -15.94
C ARG A 155 4.38 11.54 -15.50
N THR A 156 4.41 11.22 -14.22
CA THR A 156 3.84 9.97 -13.67
C THR A 156 2.33 9.84 -13.89
N VAL A 157 1.64 10.92 -14.30
CA VAL A 157 0.23 10.88 -14.72
C VAL A 157 0.07 11.54 -16.09
N ARG A 158 -0.22 10.75 -17.13
CA ARG A 158 -0.80 11.31 -18.36
C ARG A 158 -2.16 11.91 -17.97
N PRO A 159 -2.54 13.11 -18.44
CA PRO A 159 -3.90 13.61 -18.25
C PRO A 159 -4.88 12.54 -18.73
N VAL A 160 -5.68 11.97 -17.82
CA VAL A 160 -6.89 11.26 -18.22
C VAL A 160 -7.70 12.32 -18.96
N ALA A 161 -7.94 12.09 -20.26
CA ALA A 161 -8.79 12.96 -21.05
C ALA A 161 -10.08 13.20 -20.27
N PRO A 162 -10.58 14.45 -20.16
CA PRO A 162 -11.81 14.72 -19.43
C PRO A 162 -12.88 13.80 -19.99
N LEU A 163 -13.46 12.95 -19.12
CA LEU A 163 -14.60 12.13 -19.46
C LEU A 163 -15.62 13.04 -20.14
N GLY A 164 -15.91 12.71 -21.39
CA GLY A 164 -16.73 13.55 -22.26
C GLY A 164 -18.03 13.93 -21.59
N ARG A 165 -18.43 15.20 -21.78
CA ARG A 165 -19.77 15.68 -21.43
C ARG A 165 -20.80 14.68 -21.98
N PRO A 166 -21.86 14.34 -21.23
CA PRO A 166 -22.92 13.50 -21.76
C PRO A 166 -23.49 14.18 -23.01
N LEU A 167 -23.53 13.42 -24.11
CA LEU A 167 -24.31 13.79 -25.29
C LEU A 167 -25.76 13.92 -24.83
N ALA A 168 -26.28 15.15 -24.89
CA ALA A 168 -27.70 15.38 -24.77
C ALA A 168 -28.39 14.66 -25.94
N VAL A 169 -29.20 13.66 -25.62
CA VAL A 169 -30.17 13.09 -26.53
C VAL A 169 -31.26 14.16 -26.73
N VAL A 170 -31.42 14.60 -27.98
CA VAL A 170 -32.64 15.26 -28.47
C VAL A 170 -33.19 14.40 -29.59
#